data_AF-A0A966QGA3-F1
#
_entry.id   AF-A0A966QGA3-F1
#
_cell.length_a   1.000
_cell.length_b   1.000
_cell.length_c   1.000
_cell.angle_alpha   90.00
_cell.angle_beta   90.00
_cell.angle_gamma   90.00
#
_symmetry.space_group_name_H-M   'P 1'
#
loop_
_entity.id
_entity.type
_entity.pdbx_description
1 polymer ?
#
loop_
_entity_poly.entity_id
_entity_poly.type
_entity_poly.pdbx_seq_one_letter_code
_entity_poly.pdbx_strand_id
1 'polypeptide(L)'
;MFASSRTIIVAGKGGVGKTTVSAALACAAARRGLRVLFVELDGKPIPTELTSGDGHITTMSLTAGDALVDYLEHHGLGRLAKRFASTGILDVIAAAAPGLDDLLVLGRIKALDRASDHDLIVVDGPAAGHALT
;
A
#
# COMPACT_ATOMS: atom_id res chain seq x y z
N MET A 1 -18.58 -19.72 -0.30
CA MET A 1 -17.71 -19.33 -1.42
C MET A 1 -17.16 -17.96 -1.09
N PHE A 2 -16.02 -17.89 -0.38
CA PHE A 2 -15.34 -16.63 -0.16
C PHE A 2 -14.80 -16.19 -1.52
N ALA A 3 -15.21 -15.03 -2.03
CA ALA A 3 -14.63 -14.46 -3.23
C ALA A 3 -13.10 -14.48 -3.07
N SER A 4 -12.36 -14.94 -4.08
CA SER A 4 -10.90 -15.05 -3.98
C SER A 4 -10.32 -13.65 -3.80
N SER A 5 -10.11 -13.23 -2.55
CA SER A 5 -9.46 -11.96 -2.25
C SER A 5 -8.05 -12.01 -2.84
N ARG A 6 -7.79 -11.18 -3.86
CA ARG A 6 -6.47 -11.04 -4.51
C ARG A 6 -5.51 -10.19 -3.67
N THR A 7 -5.91 -9.78 -2.46
CA THR A 7 -5.14 -8.90 -1.58
C THR A 7 -4.95 -9.54 -0.21
N ILE A 8 -3.70 -9.55 0.28
CA ILE A 8 -3.33 -9.99 1.62
C ILE A 8 -2.66 -8.82 2.34
N ILE A 9 -3.22 -8.42 3.49
CA ILE A 9 -2.65 -7.37 4.35
C ILE A 9 -2.02 -8.05 5.55
N VAL A 10 -0.74 -7.79 5.79
CA VAL A 10 0.01 -8.33 6.93
C VAL A 10 0.09 -7.25 8.01
N ALA A 11 -0.62 -7.46 9.11
CA ALA A 11 -0.70 -6.53 10.24
C ALA A 11 -0.18 -7.16 11.55
N GLY A 12 0.20 -6.31 12.51
CA GLY A 12 0.79 -6.74 13.77
C GLY A 12 1.67 -5.68 14.45
N LYS A 13 2.03 -5.93 15.71
CA LYS A 13 2.85 -5.00 16.51
C LYS A 13 4.23 -4.72 15.88
N GLY A 14 4.92 -3.68 16.35
CA GLY A 14 6.30 -3.40 15.92
C GLY A 14 7.23 -4.59 16.20
N GLY A 15 8.15 -4.88 15.28
CA GLY A 15 9.23 -5.87 15.49
C GLY A 15 8.86 -7.36 15.40
N VAL A 16 7.64 -7.75 15.02
CA VAL A 16 7.25 -9.19 14.89
C VAL A 16 7.62 -9.84 13.57
N GLY A 17 8.36 -9.14 12.70
CA GLY A 17 8.75 -9.67 11.40
C GLY A 17 7.66 -9.61 10.32
N LYS A 18 6.73 -8.65 10.39
CA LYS A 18 5.70 -8.43 9.34
C LYS A 18 6.31 -8.34 7.96
N THR A 19 7.27 -7.43 7.78
CA THR A 19 7.98 -7.23 6.51
C THR A 19 8.62 -8.52 6.01
N THR A 20 9.22 -9.31 6.90
CA THR A 20 9.81 -10.62 6.56
C THR A 20 8.75 -11.60 6.07
N VAL A 21 7.60 -11.69 6.75
CA VAL A 21 6.49 -12.57 6.38
C VAL A 21 5.85 -12.11 5.06
N SER A 22 5.60 -10.81 4.90
CA SER A 22 5.08 -10.19 3.68
C SER A 22 5.98 -10.51 2.48
N ALA A 23 7.30 -10.32 2.63
CA ALA A 23 8.26 -10.61 1.57
C ALA A 23 8.32 -12.10 1.24
N ALA A 24 8.33 -12.97 2.25
CA ALA A 24 8.31 -14.42 2.05
C ALA A 24 7.05 -14.88 1.30
N LEU A 25 5.89 -14.28 1.61
CA LEU A 25 4.63 -14.55 0.93
C LEU A 25 4.67 -14.12 -0.54
N ALA A 26 5.17 -12.92 -0.82
CA ALA A 26 5.34 -12.40 -2.18
C ALA A 26 6.27 -13.30 -3.00
N CYS A 27 7.44 -13.66 -2.47
CA CYS A 27 8.37 -14.59 -3.11
C CYS A 27 7.75 -15.97 -3.35
N ALA A 28 6.99 -16.51 -2.38
CA ALA A 28 6.33 -17.81 -2.54
C ALA A 28 5.26 -17.80 -3.65
N ALA A 29 4.50 -16.71 -3.76
CA ALA A 29 3.51 -16.52 -4.81
C ALA A 29 4.16 -16.35 -6.19
N ALA A 30 5.22 -15.53 -6.28
CA ALA A 30 5.98 -15.32 -7.51
C ALA A 30 6.62 -16.62 -8.02
N ARG A 31 7.19 -17.45 -7.13
CA ARG A 31 7.71 -18.79 -7.48
C ARG A 31 6.65 -19.75 -8.04
N ARG A 32 5.37 -19.47 -7.80
CA ARG A 32 4.24 -20.21 -8.39
C ARG A 32 3.75 -19.59 -9.71
N GLY A 33 4.46 -18.61 -10.24
CA GLY A 33 4.15 -17.92 -11.51
C GLY A 33 3.10 -16.80 -11.39
N LEU A 34 2.73 -16.38 -10.18
CA LEU A 34 1.78 -15.28 -9.99
C LEU A 34 2.47 -13.93 -10.20
N ARG A 35 1.78 -12.98 -10.85
CA ARG A 35 2.20 -11.58 -10.90
C ARG A 35 1.85 -10.93 -9.56
N VAL A 36 2.86 -10.57 -8.77
CA VAL A 36 2.68 -10.05 -7.42
C VAL A 36 2.98 -8.55 -7.38
N LEU A 37 2.10 -7.77 -6.76
CA LEU A 37 2.39 -6.41 -6.33
C LEU A 37 2.66 -6.42 -4.82
N PHE A 38 3.86 -5.98 -4.42
CA PHE A 38 4.20 -5.73 -3.03
C PHE A 38 4.02 -4.24 -2.72
N VAL A 39 3.21 -3.92 -1.71
CA VAL A 39 2.91 -2.55 -1.26
C VAL A 39 3.47 -2.35 0.14
N GLU A 40 4.32 -1.33 0.29
CA GLU A 40 4.91 -0.90 1.55
C GLU A 40 4.21 0.37 2.04
N LEU A 41 3.79 0.43 3.31
CA LEU A 41 2.98 1.55 3.86
C LEU A 41 3.68 2.39 4.95
N ASP A 42 4.77 1.90 5.53
CA ASP A 42 5.44 2.46 6.72
C ASP A 42 6.69 3.31 6.36
N GLY A 43 6.94 3.58 5.07
CA GLY A 43 8.13 4.30 4.59
C GLY A 43 9.44 3.53 4.78
N LYS A 44 9.37 2.22 4.99
CA LYS A 44 10.54 1.36 5.16
C LYS A 44 11.16 0.99 3.82
N PRO A 45 12.49 0.74 3.78
CA PRO A 45 13.11 0.19 2.59
C PRO A 45 12.45 -1.14 2.20
N ILE A 46 12.13 -1.27 0.91
CA ILE A 46 11.60 -2.51 0.36
C ILE A 46 12.70 -3.57 0.40
N PRO A 47 12.42 -4.79 0.90
CA PRO A 47 13.39 -5.88 0.93
C PRO A 47 14.01 -6.16 -0.44
N THR A 48 15.35 -6.23 -0.49
CA THR A 48 16.11 -6.40 -1.73
C THR A 48 15.74 -7.67 -2.49
N GLU A 49 15.37 -8.74 -1.77
CA GLU A 49 14.97 -10.03 -2.35
C GLU A 49 13.75 -9.91 -3.27
N LEU A 50 12.91 -8.90 -3.06
CA LEU A 50 11.73 -8.63 -3.90
C LEU A 50 12.10 -7.95 -5.22
N THR A 51 13.28 -7.32 -5.28
CA THR A 51 13.77 -6.57 -6.45
C THR A 51 14.76 -7.36 -7.30
N SER A 52 15.35 -8.42 -6.75
CA SER A 52 16.37 -9.24 -7.41
C SER A 52 15.83 -10.48 -8.16
N GLY A 53 14.51 -10.67 -8.18
CA GLY A 53 13.87 -11.87 -8.73
C GLY A 53 13.54 -11.79 -10.23
N ASP A 54 12.86 -12.83 -10.72
CA ASP A 54 12.58 -13.12 -12.13
C ASP A 54 11.54 -12.18 -12.81
N GLY A 55 11.31 -10.98 -12.28
CA GLY A 55 10.38 -9.98 -12.83
C GLY A 55 8.89 -10.22 -12.52
N HIS A 56 8.56 -11.26 -11.75
CA HIS A 56 7.18 -11.55 -11.33
C HIS A 56 6.68 -10.69 -10.15
N ILE A 57 7.58 -9.95 -9.50
CA ILE A 57 7.25 -9.08 -8.36
C ILE A 57 7.48 -7.63 -8.78
N THR A 58 6.42 -6.83 -8.71
CA THR A 58 6.49 -5.36 -8.74
C THR A 58 6.35 -4.83 -7.33
N THR A 59 6.98 -3.70 -7.04
CA THR A 59 7.03 -3.13 -5.69
C THR A 59 6.67 -1.66 -5.73
N MET A 60 5.93 -1.18 -4.73
CA MET A 60 5.68 0.25 -4.54
C MET A 60 5.63 0.60 -3.05
N SER A 61 6.06 1.81 -2.71
CA SER A 61 5.72 2.43 -1.43
C SER A 61 4.48 3.30 -1.65
N LEU A 62 3.57 3.30 -0.69
CA LEU A 62 2.30 3.99 -0.76
C LEU A 62 2.09 4.77 0.54
N THR A 63 2.10 6.09 0.44
CA THR A 63 1.73 6.98 1.54
C THR A 63 0.29 7.46 1.42
N ALA A 64 -0.28 7.95 2.53
CA ALA A 64 -1.58 8.63 2.49
C ALA A 64 -1.56 9.87 1.58
N GLY A 65 -0.42 10.56 1.50
CA GLY A 65 -0.23 11.68 0.59
C GLY A 65 -0.34 11.30 -0.88
N ASP A 66 0.34 10.23 -1.28
CA ASP A 66 0.26 9.69 -2.64
C ASP A 66 -1.19 9.29 -2.98
N ALA A 67 -1.86 8.61 -2.04
CA ALA A 67 -3.25 8.22 -2.18
C ALA A 67 -4.21 9.42 -2.32
N LEU A 68 -3.98 10.51 -1.57
CA LEU A 68 -4.78 11.73 -1.69
C LEU A 68 -4.56 12.43 -3.03
N VAL A 69 -3.31 12.55 -3.47
CA VAL A 69 -2.97 13.14 -4.78
C VAL A 69 -3.68 12.36 -5.88
N ASP A 70 -3.53 11.04 -5.89
CA ASP A 70 -4.20 10.15 -6.86
C ASP A 70 -5.73 10.33 -6.81
N TYR A 71 -6.33 10.35 -5.61
CA TYR A 71 -7.77 10.54 -5.45
C TYR A 71 -8.26 11.86 -6.05
N LEU A 72 -7.58 12.98 -5.73
CA LEU A 72 -7.96 14.30 -6.22
C LEU A 72 -7.82 14.40 -7.74
N GLU A 73 -6.79 13.79 -8.34
CA GLU A 73 -6.61 13.77 -9.79
C GLU A 73 -7.77 13.05 -10.49
N HIS A 74 -8.17 11.87 -9.99
CA HIS A 74 -9.25 11.08 -10.58
C HIS A 74 -10.65 11.72 -10.41
N HIS A 75 -10.82 12.63 -9.45
CA HIS A 75 -12.08 13.35 -9.20
C HIS A 75 -12.11 14.77 -9.80
N GLY A 76 -11.19 15.11 -10.71
CA GLY A 76 -11.20 16.40 -11.42
C GLY A 76 -10.62 17.57 -10.61
N LEU A 77 -9.98 17.29 -9.47
CA LEU A 77 -9.36 18.24 -8.56
C LEU A 77 -7.83 18.31 -8.74
N GLY A 78 -7.31 18.02 -9.94
CA GLY A 78 -5.86 17.99 -10.20
C GLY A 78 -5.10 19.29 -9.89
N ARG A 79 -5.78 20.45 -9.92
CA ARG A 79 -5.18 21.72 -9.45
C ARG A 79 -4.89 21.70 -7.94
N LEU A 80 -5.74 21.04 -7.15
CA LEU A 80 -5.56 20.88 -5.71
C LEU A 80 -4.48 19.84 -5.41
N ALA A 81 -4.45 18.74 -6.17
CA ALA A 81 -3.41 17.72 -6.07
C ALA A 81 -1.99 18.31 -6.22
N LYS A 82 -1.75 19.13 -7.25
CA LYS A 82 -0.46 19.84 -7.46
C LYS A 82 -0.10 20.78 -6.30
N ARG A 83 -1.09 21.40 -5.65
CA ARG A 83 -0.87 22.29 -4.51
C ARG A 83 -0.55 21.50 -3.24
N PHE A 84 -1.19 20.36 -3.02
CA PHE A 84 -0.91 19.52 -1.86
C PHE A 84 0.45 18.84 -1.95
N ALA A 85 0.87 18.39 -3.14
CA ALA A 85 2.22 17.87 -3.36
C ALA A 85 3.34 18.87 -3.02
N SER A 86 3.04 20.18 -3.02
CA SER A 86 4.04 21.25 -2.84
C SER A 86 3.98 21.97 -1.48
N THR A 87 3.03 21.65 -0.58
CA THR A 87 2.77 22.48 0.61
C THR A 87 2.75 21.78 1.96
N GLY A 88 2.84 20.44 2.04
CA GLY A 88 2.87 19.73 3.33
C GLY A 88 1.58 19.86 4.17
N ILE A 89 0.47 20.27 3.54
CA ILE A 89 -0.84 20.46 4.21
C ILE A 89 -1.46 19.13 4.69
N LEU A 90 -0.95 17.99 4.22
CA LEU A 90 -1.45 16.65 4.55
C LEU A 90 -1.50 16.42 6.07
N ASP A 91 -0.45 16.81 6.79
CA ASP A 91 -0.37 16.64 8.25
C ASP A 91 -1.47 17.42 9.00
N VAL A 92 -1.89 18.57 8.44
CA VAL A 92 -2.97 19.40 9.00
C VAL A 92 -4.34 18.77 8.74
N ILE A 93 -4.54 18.15 7.58
CA ILE A 93 -5.80 17.49 7.23
C ILE A 93 -5.95 16.18 8.02
N ALA A 94 -4.87 15.39 8.14
CA ALA A 94 -4.85 14.18 8.97
C ALA A 94 -5.19 14.50 10.44
N ALA A 95 -4.69 15.62 10.97
CA ALA A 95 -5.03 16.10 12.31
C ALA A 95 -6.51 16.55 12.45
N ALA A 96 -7.13 17.02 11.36
CA ALA A 96 -8.51 17.51 11.37
C ALA A 96 -9.56 16.40 11.15
N ALA A 97 -9.17 15.28 10.54
CA ALA A 97 -10.03 14.15 10.23
C ALA A 97 -9.34 12.82 10.62
N PRO A 98 -9.48 12.38 11.88
CA PRO A 98 -8.91 11.12 12.34
C PRO A 98 -9.35 9.94 11.46
N GLY A 99 -8.40 9.09 11.07
CA GLY A 99 -8.63 7.92 10.21
C GLY A 99 -8.73 8.22 8.70
N LEU A 100 -8.55 9.48 8.28
CA LEU A 100 -8.54 9.81 6.85
C LEU A 100 -7.37 9.14 6.11
N ASP A 101 -6.19 9.09 6.72
CA ASP A 101 -5.01 8.47 6.13
C ASP A 101 -5.24 6.98 5.83
N ASP A 102 -5.84 6.26 6.79
CA ASP A 102 -6.22 4.86 6.61
C ASP A 102 -7.24 4.69 5.50
N LEU A 103 -8.25 5.57 5.44
CA LEU A 103 -9.28 5.53 4.40
C LEU A 103 -8.68 5.75 3.00
N LEU A 104 -7.75 6.70 2.87
CA LEU A 104 -7.08 6.99 1.61
C LEU A 104 -6.22 5.81 1.15
N VAL A 105 -5.41 5.25 2.05
CA VAL A 105 -4.57 4.08 1.77
C VAL A 105 -5.42 2.87 1.37
N LEU A 106 -6.48 2.56 2.14
CA LEU A 106 -7.41 1.47 1.81
C LEU A 106 -8.12 1.71 0.48
N GLY A 107 -8.52 2.94 0.20
CA GLY A 107 -9.11 3.35 -1.08
C GLY A 107 -8.17 3.08 -2.25
N ARG A 108 -6.88 3.42 -2.10
CA ARG A 108 -5.87 3.17 -3.13
C ARG A 108 -5.57 1.68 -3.32
N ILE A 109 -5.46 0.91 -2.24
CA ILE A 109 -5.34 -0.56 -2.30
C ILE A 109 -6.54 -1.16 -3.04
N LYS A 110 -7.76 -0.66 -2.78
CA LYS A 110 -8.96 -1.13 -3.47
C LYS A 110 -8.95 -0.79 -4.96
N ALA A 111 -8.44 0.39 -5.33
CA ALA A 111 -8.27 0.77 -6.72
C ALA A 111 -7.28 -0.15 -7.45
N LEU A 112 -6.15 -0.48 -6.81
CA LEU A 112 -5.15 -1.41 -7.34
C LEU A 112 -5.72 -2.83 -7.53
N ASP A 113 -6.48 -3.34 -6.56
CA ASP A 113 -7.19 -4.63 -6.66
C ASP A 113 -8.18 -4.63 -7.84
N ARG A 114 -8.92 -3.53 -8.04
CA ARG A 114 -9.88 -3.41 -9.15
C ARG A 114 -9.23 -3.34 -10.53
N ALA A 115 -8.05 -2.75 -10.66
CA ALA A 115 -7.33 -2.68 -11.93
C ALA A 115 -7.01 -4.08 -12.49
N SER A 116 -6.90 -5.10 -11.62
CA SER A 116 -6.66 -6.51 -11.99
C SER A 116 -5.35 -6.78 -12.75
N ASP A 117 -4.39 -5.85 -12.67
CA ASP A 117 -3.07 -5.98 -13.30
C ASP A 117 -2.18 -7.04 -12.64
N HIS A 118 -2.46 -7.37 -11.38
CA HIS A 118 -1.69 -8.32 -10.58
C HIS A 118 -2.58 -9.44 -10.06
N ASP A 119 -2.02 -10.64 -9.98
CA ASP A 119 -2.71 -11.85 -9.50
C ASP A 119 -2.77 -11.91 -7.97
N LEU A 120 -1.82 -11.27 -7.30
CA LEU A 120 -1.78 -11.09 -5.86
C LEU A 120 -1.23 -9.71 -5.49
N ILE A 121 -1.85 -9.05 -4.52
CA ILE A 121 -1.34 -7.85 -3.84
C ILE A 121 -0.98 -8.25 -2.41
N VAL A 122 0.28 -8.04 -2.03
CA VAL A 122 0.75 -8.22 -0.65
C VAL A 122 1.05 -6.85 -0.06
N VAL A 123 0.36 -6.50 1.03
CA VAL A 123 0.52 -5.21 1.71
C VAL A 123 1.25 -5.42 3.02
N ASP A 124 2.44 -4.83 3.15
CA ASP A 124 3.16 -4.74 4.42
C ASP A 124 2.57 -3.60 5.25
N GLY A 125 1.69 -3.97 6.19
CA GLY A 125 0.90 -3.04 6.96
C GLY A 125 1.72 -2.28 8.02
N PRO A 126 1.23 -1.10 8.45
CA PRO A 126 1.89 -0.30 9.46
C PRO A 126 1.99 -1.02 10.80
N ALA A 127 2.89 -0.58 11.68
CA ALA A 127 2.90 -1.05 13.06
C ALA A 127 1.55 -0.74 13.74
N ALA A 128 0.92 -1.77 14.32
CA ALA A 128 -0.46 -1.73 14.84
C ALA A 128 -0.80 -0.63 15.86
N GLY A 129 0.18 0.13 16.36
CA GLY A 129 -0.07 1.34 17.15
C GLY A 129 -0.84 2.45 16.40
N HIS A 130 -0.84 2.41 15.06
CA HIS A 130 -1.61 3.31 14.18
C HIS A 130 -2.81 2.63 13.51
N ALA A 131 -3.02 1.32 13.69
CA ALA A 131 -4.11 0.60 13.02
C ALA A 131 -5.44 0.63 13.81
N LEU A 132 -5.46 1.24 15.00
CA LEU A 132 -6.58 1.20 15.96
C LEU A 132 -6.73 2.47 16.80
N THR A 133 -6.10 3.59 16.43
CA THR A 133 -6.27 4.88 17.15
C THR A 133 -6.93 5.89 16.22
#